data_AF-A0A3M2EGH9-F1
#
_entry.id   AF-A0A3M2EGH9-F1
#
_cell.length_a   1.000
_cell.length_b   1.000
_cell.length_c   1.000
_cell.angle_alpha   90.00
_cell.angle_beta   90.00
_cell.angle_gamma   90.00
#
_symmetry.space_group_name_H-M   'P 1'
#
loop_
_entity.id
_entity.type
_entity.pdbx_description
1 polymer ?
#
loop_
_entity_poly.entity_id
_entity_poly.type
_entity_poly.pdbx_seq_one_letter_code
_entity_poly.pdbx_strand_id
1 'polypeptide(L)'
;GIEVIICITEGIPARDMIPVYHYVKRKGASLIGPNCPGVITPGEAKVGIMPAMIFTPGSVGVVSRSGTLTYEAVDQLTRQGFGQSTAVGIGGDPVIGTRFVDVLERFQADEQTEAVVLIGEIGGTAEEEAAAYIQEHMTKPVFAFIAGSTAPPGRRMGHAGAIISGGKGTAEDKFAALEAAGAIVVKNPALIGATVKEHLAPA
;
A
#
# COMPACT_ATOMS: atom_id res chain seq x y z
N GLY A 1 -25.77 -3.53 -3.46
CA GLY A 1 -26.15 -3.64 -2.05
C GLY A 1 -24.90 -3.54 -1.21
N ILE A 2 -24.00 -4.52 -1.30
CA ILE A 2 -22.65 -4.40 -0.76
C ILE A 2 -21.84 -3.43 -1.62
N GLU A 3 -21.18 -2.46 -0.98
CA GLU A 3 -20.38 -1.42 -1.63
C GLU A 3 -18.87 -1.64 -1.46
N VAL A 4 -18.44 -2.28 -0.36
CA VAL A 4 -17.04 -2.59 -0.08
C VAL A 4 -16.91 -4.06 0.29
N ILE A 5 -15.99 -4.75 -0.36
CA ILE A 5 -15.67 -6.17 -0.16
C ILE A 5 -14.19 -6.26 0.22
N ILE A 6 -13.88 -6.88 1.35
CA ILE A 6 -12.50 -7.11 1.79
C ILE A 6 -12.22 -8.61 1.72
N CYS A 7 -11.38 -9.01 0.77
CA CYS A 7 -11.00 -10.39 0.54
C CYS A 7 -9.64 -10.68 1.18
N ILE A 8 -9.68 -11.32 2.36
CA ILE A 8 -8.46 -11.62 3.13
C ILE A 8 -7.70 -12.81 2.55
N THR A 9 -8.43 -13.81 2.05
CA THR A 9 -7.90 -15.12 1.67
C THR A 9 -6.79 -15.04 0.63
N GLU A 10 -5.68 -15.73 0.91
CA GLU A 10 -4.56 -15.96 -0.01
C GLU A 10 -4.74 -17.24 -0.82
N GLY A 11 -4.10 -17.32 -2.00
CA GLY A 11 -4.03 -18.55 -2.78
C GLY A 11 -5.22 -18.79 -3.71
N ILE A 12 -6.05 -17.76 -3.94
CA ILE A 12 -7.13 -17.81 -4.94
C ILE A 12 -6.48 -17.87 -6.34
N PRO A 13 -6.81 -18.85 -7.19
CA PRO A 13 -6.27 -18.90 -8.54
C PRO A 13 -6.59 -17.63 -9.32
N ALA A 14 -5.59 -17.03 -9.97
CA ALA A 14 -5.79 -15.80 -10.75
C ALA A 14 -6.90 -15.94 -11.81
N ARG A 15 -7.03 -17.13 -12.40
CA ARG A 15 -8.10 -17.47 -13.36
C ARG A 15 -9.49 -17.28 -12.77
N ASP A 16 -9.67 -17.58 -11.49
CA ASP A 16 -10.95 -17.46 -10.79
C ASP A 16 -11.19 -16.03 -10.32
N MET A 17 -10.10 -15.31 -10.00
CA MET A 17 -10.17 -13.93 -9.54
C MET A 17 -10.51 -12.94 -10.67
N ILE A 18 -10.12 -13.21 -11.92
CA ILE A 18 -10.45 -12.37 -13.09
C ILE A 18 -11.97 -12.13 -13.27
N PRO A 19 -12.84 -13.17 -13.37
CA PRO A 19 -14.27 -12.94 -13.53
C PRO A 19 -14.90 -12.28 -12.29
N VAL A 20 -14.38 -12.54 -11.09
CA VAL A 20 -14.83 -11.89 -9.84
C VAL A 20 -14.52 -10.40 -9.86
N TYR A 21 -13.28 -10.01 -10.21
CA TYR A 21 -12.88 -8.61 -10.35
C TYR A 21 -13.83 -7.85 -11.28
N HIS A 22 -14.07 -8.38 -12.48
CA HIS A 22 -14.96 -7.74 -13.45
C HIS A 22 -16.41 -7.68 -12.96
N TYR A 23 -16.90 -8.71 -12.28
CA TYR A 23 -18.25 -8.71 -11.72
C TYR A 23 -18.41 -7.64 -10.65
N VAL A 24 -17.49 -7.57 -9.69
CA VAL A 24 -17.51 -6.59 -8.60
C VAL A 24 -17.42 -5.16 -9.15
N LYS A 25 -16.50 -4.91 -10.08
CA LYS A 25 -16.34 -3.62 -10.76
C LYS A 25 -17.61 -3.19 -11.49
N ARG A 26 -18.26 -4.09 -12.25
CA ARG A 26 -19.54 -3.80 -12.93
C ARG A 26 -20.68 -3.49 -11.96
N LYS A 27 -20.63 -4.00 -10.73
CA LYS A 27 -21.61 -3.71 -9.68
C LYS A 27 -21.31 -2.43 -8.91
N GLY A 28 -20.22 -1.74 -9.23
CA GLY A 28 -19.83 -0.47 -8.59
C GLY A 28 -19.31 -0.62 -7.17
N ALA A 29 -18.94 -1.83 -6.75
CA ALA A 29 -18.37 -2.07 -5.44
C ALA A 29 -16.82 -2.05 -5.49
N SER A 30 -16.20 -1.62 -4.40
CA SER A 30 -14.75 -1.72 -4.19
C SER A 30 -14.38 -3.10 -3.66
N LEU A 31 -13.28 -3.66 -4.18
CA LEU A 31 -12.72 -4.93 -3.71
C LEU A 31 -11.31 -4.68 -3.19
N ILE A 32 -11.06 -4.91 -1.91
CA ILE A 32 -9.73 -4.83 -1.32
C ILE A 32 -9.20 -6.26 -1.18
N GLY A 33 -7.97 -6.52 -1.66
CA GLY A 33 -7.44 -7.86 -1.83
C GLY A 33 -7.74 -8.47 -3.21
N PRO A 34 -7.62 -9.81 -3.37
CA PRO A 34 -7.40 -10.84 -2.34
C PRO A 34 -6.00 -10.80 -1.73
N ASN A 35 -5.69 -11.76 -0.84
CA ASN A 35 -4.39 -11.88 -0.18
C ASN A 35 -3.98 -10.58 0.52
N CYS A 36 -4.83 -10.07 1.41
CA CYS A 36 -4.61 -8.81 2.09
C CYS A 36 -4.89 -8.89 3.59
N PRO A 37 -4.24 -8.07 4.42
CA PRO A 37 -4.52 -8.00 5.85
C PRO A 37 -5.85 -7.27 6.17
N GLY A 38 -6.45 -6.59 5.19
CA GLY A 38 -7.69 -5.84 5.29
C GLY A 38 -7.50 -4.33 5.45
N VAL A 39 -8.43 -3.68 6.17
CA VAL A 39 -8.45 -2.22 6.42
C VAL A 39 -8.67 -1.92 7.89
N ILE A 40 -8.00 -0.88 8.39
CA ILE A 40 -8.22 -0.35 9.74
C ILE A 40 -8.21 1.18 9.73
N THR A 41 -9.25 1.76 10.32
CA THR A 41 -9.36 3.18 10.68
C THR A 41 -9.33 3.22 12.20
N PRO A 42 -8.22 3.63 12.82
CA PRO A 42 -8.02 3.49 14.27
C PRO A 42 -9.10 4.26 15.05
N GLY A 43 -9.68 3.62 16.06
CA GLY A 43 -10.78 4.19 16.86
C GLY A 43 -12.18 4.05 16.22
N GLU A 44 -12.28 3.66 14.95
CA GLU A 44 -13.55 3.55 14.24
C GLU A 44 -13.87 2.10 13.84
N ALA A 45 -13.08 1.50 12.97
CA ALA A 45 -13.39 0.19 12.40
C ALA A 45 -12.13 -0.60 12.01
N LYS A 46 -12.23 -1.92 12.15
CA LYS A 46 -11.23 -2.88 11.65
C LYS A 46 -11.91 -4.04 10.98
N VAL A 47 -11.57 -4.28 9.72
CA VAL A 47 -12.02 -5.45 8.97
C VAL A 47 -10.79 -6.15 8.41
N GLY A 48 -10.51 -7.34 8.94
CA GLY A 48 -9.34 -8.14 8.58
C GLY A 48 -8.51 -8.55 9.78
N ILE A 49 -7.26 -8.91 9.52
CA ILE A 49 -6.36 -9.61 10.45
C ILE A 49 -5.27 -8.72 11.03
N MET A 50 -5.32 -7.41 10.79
CA MET A 50 -4.35 -6.47 11.37
C MET A 50 -4.42 -6.44 12.91
N PRO A 51 -3.26 -6.34 13.60
CA PRO A 51 -3.19 -6.24 15.05
C PRO A 51 -3.58 -4.83 15.52
N ALA A 52 -4.81 -4.63 15.99
CA ALA A 52 -5.34 -3.29 16.29
C ALA A 52 -4.54 -2.49 17.34
N MET A 53 -3.85 -3.17 18.26
CA MET A 53 -3.19 -2.58 19.41
C MET A 53 -1.97 -1.70 19.09
N ILE A 54 -1.42 -1.79 17.87
CA ILE A 54 -0.28 -0.95 17.43
C ILE A 54 -0.73 0.32 16.69
N PHE A 55 -2.03 0.45 16.44
CA PHE A 55 -2.60 1.58 15.71
C PHE A 55 -3.16 2.60 16.69
N THR A 56 -2.88 3.88 16.44
CA THR A 56 -3.48 5.01 17.14
C THR A 56 -4.11 5.97 16.13
N PRO A 57 -5.22 6.68 16.46
CA PRO A 57 -5.76 7.69 15.56
C PRO A 57 -4.74 8.79 15.27
N GLY A 58 -4.64 9.23 14.02
CA GLY A 58 -3.79 10.34 13.60
C GLY A 58 -4.02 10.72 12.14
N SER A 59 -3.00 11.31 11.50
CA SER A 59 -3.11 11.92 10.17
C SER A 59 -2.30 11.22 9.07
N VAL A 60 -1.62 10.10 9.36
CA VAL A 60 -0.84 9.38 8.34
C VAL A 60 -1.64 8.25 7.71
N GLY A 61 -1.93 8.36 6.42
CA GLY A 61 -2.49 7.27 5.63
C GLY A 61 -1.43 6.20 5.32
N VAL A 62 -1.78 4.92 5.34
CA VAL A 62 -0.85 3.82 4.99
C VAL A 62 -1.48 2.94 3.92
N VAL A 63 -0.76 2.68 2.83
CA VAL A 63 -1.18 1.74 1.79
C VAL A 63 -0.06 0.75 1.49
N SER A 64 -0.38 -0.55 1.45
CA SER A 64 0.64 -1.59 1.34
C SER A 64 0.16 -2.84 0.62
N ARG A 65 1.06 -3.51 -0.11
CA ARG A 65 0.83 -4.88 -0.61
C ARG A 65 1.08 -5.95 0.46
N SER A 66 1.96 -5.68 1.42
CA SER A 66 2.42 -6.65 2.43
C SER A 66 1.76 -6.43 3.78
N GLY A 67 1.21 -7.50 4.37
CA GLY A 67 0.62 -7.46 5.70
C GLY A 67 1.61 -7.05 6.79
N THR A 68 2.62 -7.86 7.05
CA THR A 68 3.55 -7.64 8.17
C THR A 68 4.39 -6.38 8.03
N LEU A 69 4.77 -5.97 6.82
CA LEU A 69 5.45 -4.69 6.61
C LEU A 69 4.54 -3.48 6.89
N THR A 70 3.21 -3.62 6.70
CA THR A 70 2.25 -2.61 7.16
C THR A 70 2.34 -2.45 8.67
N TYR A 71 2.42 -3.57 9.40
CA TYR A 71 2.42 -3.55 10.86
C TYR A 71 3.71 -2.93 11.39
N GLU A 72 4.84 -3.26 10.77
CA GLU A 72 6.14 -2.67 11.09
C GLU A 72 6.15 -1.15 10.87
N ALA A 73 5.68 -0.68 9.71
CA ALA A 73 5.62 0.75 9.42
C ALA A 73 4.68 1.48 10.39
N VAL A 74 3.53 0.91 10.69
CA VAL A 74 2.57 1.46 11.66
C VAL A 74 3.17 1.54 13.06
N ASP A 75 3.81 0.47 13.55
CA ASP A 75 4.45 0.48 14.87
C ASP A 75 5.55 1.55 14.96
N GLN A 76 6.37 1.70 13.90
CA GLN A 76 7.36 2.77 13.82
C GLN A 76 6.71 4.16 13.87
N LEU A 77 5.67 4.41 13.08
CA LEU A 77 4.94 5.68 13.05
C LEU A 77 4.37 6.01 14.44
N THR A 78 3.62 5.07 15.03
CA THR A 78 2.99 5.22 16.34
C THR A 78 4.03 5.53 17.42
N ARG A 79 5.17 4.84 17.43
CA ARG A 79 6.29 5.11 18.37
C ARG A 79 6.93 6.48 18.20
N GLN A 80 6.86 7.05 17.00
CA GLN A 80 7.35 8.40 16.71
C GLN A 80 6.29 9.49 16.96
N GLY A 81 5.09 9.11 17.43
CA GLY A 81 3.99 10.04 17.71
C GLY A 81 3.04 10.27 16.54
N PHE A 82 3.17 9.51 15.45
CA PHE A 82 2.32 9.62 14.28
C PHE A 82 1.27 8.50 14.26
N GLY A 83 0.03 8.83 14.58
CA GLY A 83 -1.10 7.94 14.40
C GLY A 83 -1.54 7.84 12.94
N GLN A 84 -2.41 6.88 12.63
CA GLN A 84 -2.91 6.65 11.28
C GLN A 84 -4.31 7.20 11.11
N SER A 85 -4.57 7.79 9.94
CA SER A 85 -5.94 8.10 9.49
C SER A 85 -6.63 6.80 9.11
N THR A 86 -6.05 6.06 8.16
CA THR A 86 -6.46 4.70 7.77
C THR A 86 -5.27 3.93 7.21
N ALA A 87 -5.20 2.62 7.50
CA ALA A 87 -4.25 1.72 6.86
C ALA A 87 -4.99 0.68 5.98
N VAL A 88 -4.52 0.54 4.73
CA VAL A 88 -5.12 -0.30 3.69
C VAL A 88 -4.10 -1.29 3.16
N GLY A 89 -4.33 -2.58 3.42
CA GLY A 89 -3.63 -3.64 2.72
C GLY A 89 -4.35 -3.95 1.40
N ILE A 90 -3.74 -3.63 0.25
CA ILE A 90 -4.38 -3.83 -1.07
C ILE A 90 -4.22 -5.26 -1.60
N GLY A 91 -3.19 -5.96 -1.13
CA GLY A 91 -2.96 -7.38 -1.37
C GLY A 91 -1.73 -7.71 -2.24
N GLY A 92 -1.23 -8.93 -2.08
CA GLY A 92 -0.02 -9.43 -2.74
C GLY A 92 -0.26 -10.20 -4.06
N ASP A 93 -1.51 -10.50 -4.38
CA ASP A 93 -1.86 -11.31 -5.56
C ASP A 93 -1.69 -10.54 -6.88
N PRO A 94 -1.54 -11.25 -8.03
CA PRO A 94 -1.38 -10.60 -9.34
C PRO A 94 -2.68 -9.96 -9.86
N VAL A 95 -3.84 -10.37 -9.35
CA VAL A 95 -5.16 -9.81 -9.72
C VAL A 95 -5.84 -9.35 -8.44
N ILE A 96 -5.73 -8.06 -8.14
CA ILE A 96 -6.39 -7.40 -7.01
C ILE A 96 -7.50 -6.46 -7.50
N GLY A 97 -8.36 -6.03 -6.58
CA GLY A 97 -9.38 -5.02 -6.87
C GLY A 97 -8.83 -3.59 -6.82
N THR A 98 -8.77 -3.03 -5.62
CA THR A 98 -8.28 -1.69 -5.29
C THR A 98 -6.76 -1.66 -5.42
N ARG A 99 -6.25 -0.66 -6.13
CA ARG A 99 -4.82 -0.45 -6.42
C ARG A 99 -4.28 0.74 -5.63
N PHE A 100 -2.96 0.98 -5.70
CA PHE A 100 -2.33 2.14 -5.07
C PHE A 100 -2.99 3.46 -5.47
N VAL A 101 -3.19 3.68 -6.78
CA VAL A 101 -3.82 4.91 -7.31
C VAL A 101 -5.19 5.17 -6.67
N ASP A 102 -6.02 4.14 -6.55
CA ASP A 102 -7.37 4.27 -5.99
C ASP A 102 -7.35 4.65 -4.49
N VAL A 103 -6.32 4.22 -3.75
CA VAL A 103 -6.14 4.58 -2.34
C VAL A 103 -5.49 5.95 -2.19
N LEU A 104 -4.51 6.29 -3.03
CA LEU A 104 -3.88 7.61 -3.06
C LEU A 104 -4.90 8.72 -3.36
N GLU A 105 -5.81 8.49 -4.31
CA GLU A 105 -6.91 9.41 -4.60
C GLU A 105 -7.79 9.67 -3.37
N ARG A 106 -8.11 8.62 -2.62
CA ARG A 106 -8.91 8.73 -1.39
C ARG A 106 -8.16 9.46 -0.30
N PHE A 107 -6.88 9.16 -0.10
CA PHE A 107 -6.05 9.88 0.87
C PHE A 107 -5.83 11.33 0.50
N GLN A 108 -5.71 11.67 -0.79
CA GLN A 108 -5.62 13.05 -1.23
C GLN A 108 -6.90 13.83 -0.89
N ALA A 109 -8.06 13.20 -1.08
CA ALA A 109 -9.36 13.82 -0.79
C ALA A 109 -9.74 13.87 0.70
N ASP A 110 -9.16 13.00 1.54
CA ASP A 110 -9.47 12.91 2.96
C ASP A 110 -8.81 14.02 3.79
N GLU A 111 -9.60 14.92 4.36
CA GLU A 111 -9.10 16.05 5.18
C GLU A 111 -8.33 15.60 6.43
N GLN A 112 -8.58 14.40 6.97
CA GLN A 112 -7.84 13.88 8.12
C GLN A 112 -6.43 13.42 7.73
N THR A 113 -6.23 13.00 6.48
CA THR A 113 -4.92 12.54 6.01
C THR A 113 -4.04 13.72 5.62
N GLU A 114 -2.88 13.86 6.26
CA GLU A 114 -1.89 14.91 5.97
C GLU A 114 -0.67 14.37 5.23
N ALA A 115 -0.39 13.07 5.35
CA ALA A 115 0.72 12.40 4.68
C ALA A 115 0.39 10.93 4.38
N VAL A 116 1.08 10.33 3.41
CA VAL A 116 0.86 8.93 3.03
C VAL A 116 2.15 8.14 3.07
N VAL A 117 2.13 6.94 3.67
CA VAL A 117 3.17 5.93 3.52
C VAL A 117 2.71 4.86 2.54
N LEU A 118 3.47 4.70 1.45
CA LEU A 118 3.26 3.69 0.42
C LEU A 118 4.32 2.58 0.55
N ILE A 119 3.87 1.33 0.69
CA ILE A 119 4.74 0.15 0.81
C ILE A 119 4.46 -0.77 -0.39
N GLY A 120 5.32 -0.65 -1.39
CA GLY A 120 5.31 -1.46 -2.60
C GLY A 120 6.21 -2.70 -2.51
N GLU A 121 6.26 -3.43 -3.61
CA GLU A 121 7.07 -4.63 -3.77
C GLU A 121 7.52 -4.73 -5.24
N ILE A 122 8.60 -5.47 -5.52
CA ILE A 122 8.99 -5.82 -6.89
C ILE A 122 7.87 -6.49 -7.70
N GLY A 123 7.95 -6.39 -9.03
CA GLY A 123 7.03 -7.04 -9.97
C GLY A 123 5.82 -6.20 -10.34
N GLY A 124 5.41 -6.26 -11.61
CA GLY A 124 4.37 -5.38 -12.17
C GLY A 124 4.80 -3.92 -12.26
N THR A 125 3.83 -3.03 -12.53
CA THR A 125 4.01 -1.59 -12.77
C THR A 125 3.19 -0.69 -11.83
N ALA A 126 2.62 -1.27 -10.77
CA ALA A 126 1.61 -0.58 -9.95
C ALA A 126 2.18 0.63 -9.20
N GLU A 127 3.45 0.57 -8.82
CA GLU A 127 4.17 1.64 -8.13
C GLU A 127 4.61 2.74 -9.09
N GLU A 128 4.94 2.41 -10.34
CA GLU A 128 5.19 3.39 -11.41
C GLU A 128 3.90 4.11 -11.83
N GLU A 129 2.76 3.40 -11.87
CA GLU A 129 1.43 4.01 -12.04
C GLU A 129 1.07 4.92 -10.86
N ALA A 130 1.42 4.51 -9.63
CA ALA A 130 1.27 5.34 -8.45
C ALA A 130 2.16 6.59 -8.54
N ALA A 131 3.40 6.47 -9.01
CA ALA A 131 4.30 7.60 -9.22
C ALA A 131 3.72 8.62 -10.20
N ALA A 132 3.16 8.17 -11.34
CA ALA A 132 2.48 9.07 -12.28
C ALA A 132 1.32 9.83 -11.60
N TYR A 133 0.49 9.13 -10.82
CA TYR A 133 -0.59 9.78 -10.07
C TYR A 133 -0.08 10.78 -9.02
N ILE A 134 0.98 10.42 -8.29
CA ILE A 134 1.60 11.30 -7.30
C ILE A 134 2.05 12.61 -7.96
N GLN A 135 2.75 12.51 -9.08
CA GLN A 135 3.27 13.67 -9.81
C GLN A 135 2.15 14.62 -10.30
N GLU A 136 1.03 14.05 -10.77
CA GLU A 136 -0.05 14.83 -11.39
C GLU A 136 -1.08 15.36 -10.38
N HIS A 137 -1.28 14.68 -9.24
CA HIS A 137 -2.46 14.88 -8.41
C HIS A 137 -2.21 15.00 -6.91
N MET A 138 -1.08 14.49 -6.39
CA MET A 138 -0.83 14.53 -4.95
C MET A 138 -0.19 15.85 -4.55
N THR A 139 -0.78 16.52 -3.57
CA THR A 139 -0.15 17.65 -2.87
C THR A 139 0.34 17.26 -1.49
N LYS A 140 -0.18 16.16 -0.94
CA LYS A 140 0.23 15.61 0.35
C LYS A 140 1.55 14.84 0.19
N PRO A 141 2.50 14.96 1.13
CA PRO A 141 3.76 14.24 1.06
C PRO A 141 3.54 12.72 1.07
N VAL A 142 4.26 12.02 0.19
CA VAL A 142 4.24 10.57 0.09
C VAL A 142 5.62 10.02 0.43
N PHE A 143 5.67 9.09 1.38
CA PHE A 143 6.86 8.36 1.77
C PHE A 143 6.77 6.95 1.19
N ALA A 144 7.78 6.50 0.45
CA ALA A 144 7.67 5.24 -0.29
C ALA A 144 8.81 4.27 0.03
N PHE A 145 8.46 3.01 0.28
CA PHE A 145 9.39 1.89 0.40
C PHE A 145 9.02 0.79 -0.59
N ILE A 146 10.02 0.17 -1.23
CA ILE A 146 9.83 -0.97 -2.14
C ILE A 146 10.56 -2.20 -1.59
N ALA A 147 9.79 -3.25 -1.27
CA ALA A 147 10.33 -4.53 -0.85
C ALA A 147 10.95 -5.30 -2.02
N GLY A 148 11.99 -6.10 -1.73
CA GLY A 148 12.58 -7.04 -2.69
C GLY A 148 13.75 -6.50 -3.52
N SER A 149 14.42 -5.44 -3.08
CA SER A 149 15.60 -4.86 -3.78
C SER A 149 16.77 -5.84 -3.99
N THR A 150 16.88 -6.87 -3.16
CA THR A 150 17.92 -7.91 -3.26
C THR A 150 17.43 -9.20 -3.94
N ALA A 151 16.22 -9.20 -4.52
CA ALA A 151 15.66 -10.38 -5.14
C ALA A 151 16.42 -10.73 -6.44
N PRO A 152 16.79 -12.00 -6.65
CA PRO A 152 17.40 -12.41 -7.91
C PRO A 152 16.38 -12.39 -9.05
N PRO A 153 16.81 -12.08 -10.29
CA PRO A 153 15.94 -12.08 -11.47
C PRO A 153 15.19 -13.41 -11.66
N GLY A 154 13.92 -13.35 -12.08
CA GLY A 154 13.10 -14.52 -12.38
C GLY A 154 12.65 -15.36 -11.18
N ARG A 155 12.97 -14.95 -9.94
CA ARG A 155 12.55 -15.65 -8.74
C ARG A 155 11.33 -14.97 -8.12
N ARG A 156 10.29 -15.75 -7.85
CA ARG A 156 9.10 -15.30 -7.11
C ARG A 156 9.40 -15.18 -5.62
N MET A 157 9.07 -14.05 -5.01
CA MET A 157 9.26 -13.79 -3.58
C MET A 157 7.93 -13.90 -2.81
N GLY A 158 7.63 -15.06 -2.20
CA GLY A 158 6.45 -15.22 -1.34
C GLY A 158 5.12 -14.97 -2.07
N HIS A 159 4.68 -13.70 -2.12
CA HIS A 159 3.50 -13.25 -2.83
C HIS A 159 3.50 -13.67 -4.31
N ALA A 160 2.32 -14.01 -4.81
CA ALA A 160 2.13 -14.45 -6.19
C ALA A 160 2.50 -13.37 -7.22
N GLY A 161 2.32 -12.09 -6.87
CA GLY A 161 2.66 -10.95 -7.74
C GLY A 161 4.13 -10.50 -7.71
N ALA A 162 4.94 -11.02 -6.78
CA ALA A 162 6.31 -10.56 -6.55
C ALA A 162 7.33 -11.27 -7.45
N ILE A 163 7.24 -11.04 -8.76
CA ILE A 163 8.15 -11.62 -9.75
C ILE A 163 8.62 -10.57 -10.75
N ILE A 164 9.94 -10.43 -10.88
CA ILE A 164 10.56 -9.58 -11.91
C ILE A 164 10.56 -10.36 -13.23
N SER A 165 9.81 -9.87 -14.22
CA SER A 165 9.67 -10.49 -15.53
C SER A 165 10.00 -9.50 -16.64
N GLY A 166 10.73 -9.94 -17.66
CA GLY A 166 11.04 -9.11 -18.84
C GLY A 166 11.91 -7.88 -18.56
N GLY A 167 12.68 -7.88 -17.47
CA GLY A 167 13.56 -6.77 -17.10
C GLY A 167 12.85 -5.51 -16.58
N LYS A 168 11.55 -5.61 -16.25
CA LYS A 168 10.75 -4.51 -15.69
C LYS A 168 10.25 -4.84 -14.29
N GLY A 169 9.99 -3.80 -13.51
CA GLY A 169 9.46 -3.91 -12.14
C GLY A 169 10.53 -4.25 -11.11
N THR A 170 11.78 -3.86 -11.35
CA THR A 170 12.83 -3.91 -10.32
C THR A 170 12.55 -2.90 -9.23
N ALA A 171 13.11 -3.09 -8.04
CA ALA A 171 12.96 -2.10 -6.98
C ALA A 171 13.61 -0.77 -7.35
N GLU A 172 14.73 -0.81 -8.07
CA GLU A 172 15.47 0.38 -8.52
C GLU A 172 14.65 1.24 -9.48
N ASP A 173 14.00 0.61 -10.47
CA ASP A 173 13.12 1.33 -11.42
C ASP A 173 11.95 2.00 -10.68
N LYS A 174 11.36 1.29 -9.71
CA LYS A 174 10.23 1.78 -8.91
C LYS A 174 10.65 2.93 -8.00
N PHE A 175 11.79 2.82 -7.33
CA PHE A 175 12.34 3.91 -6.54
C PHE A 175 12.62 5.14 -7.41
N ALA A 176 13.23 4.97 -8.58
CA ALA A 176 13.51 6.08 -9.48
C ALA A 176 12.22 6.77 -9.96
N ALA A 177 11.17 6.01 -10.31
CA ALA A 177 9.89 6.56 -10.71
C ALA A 177 9.23 7.36 -9.57
N LEU A 178 9.20 6.81 -8.35
CA LEU A 178 8.60 7.46 -7.18
C LEU A 178 9.37 8.71 -6.77
N GLU A 179 10.70 8.67 -6.79
CA GLU A 179 11.55 9.82 -6.48
C GLU A 179 11.36 10.93 -7.54
N ALA A 180 11.29 10.58 -8.83
CA ALA A 180 11.01 11.54 -9.90
C ALA A 180 9.60 12.17 -9.80
N ALA A 181 8.65 11.47 -9.19
CA ALA A 181 7.32 11.99 -8.88
C ALA A 181 7.26 12.87 -7.63
N GLY A 182 8.36 13.01 -6.90
CA GLY A 182 8.43 13.83 -5.67
C GLY A 182 8.14 13.06 -4.38
N ALA A 183 8.02 11.73 -4.42
CA ALA A 183 7.91 10.92 -3.21
C ALA A 183 9.26 10.83 -2.48
N ILE A 184 9.19 10.82 -1.14
CA ILE A 184 10.35 10.65 -0.26
C ILE A 184 10.64 9.14 -0.17
N VAL A 185 11.66 8.70 -0.89
CA VAL A 185 12.04 7.29 -0.94
C VAL A 185 12.83 6.87 0.30
N VAL A 186 12.34 5.83 0.97
CA VAL A 186 13.01 5.15 2.07
C VAL A 186 13.56 3.82 1.56
N LYS A 187 14.87 3.58 1.70
CA LYS A 187 15.51 2.33 1.21
C LYS A 187 15.66 1.26 2.29
N ASN A 188 15.59 1.64 3.56
CA ASN A 188 15.67 0.74 4.70
C ASN A 188 14.32 0.71 5.42
N PRO A 189 13.62 -0.44 5.49
CA PRO A 189 12.30 -0.50 6.10
C PRO A 189 12.30 -0.10 7.59
N ALA A 190 13.43 -0.20 8.29
CA ALA A 190 13.56 0.21 9.69
C ALA A 190 13.56 1.73 9.90
N LEU A 191 13.63 2.52 8.82
CA LEU A 191 13.73 3.99 8.89
C LEU A 191 12.43 4.70 8.50
N ILE A 192 11.36 3.99 8.16
CA ILE A 192 10.11 4.61 7.67
C ILE A 192 9.58 5.64 8.66
N GLY A 193 9.39 5.26 9.93
CA GLY A 193 8.87 6.19 10.94
C GLY A 193 9.83 7.35 11.25
N ALA A 194 11.14 7.10 11.22
CA ALA A 194 12.15 8.15 11.44
C ALA A 194 12.13 9.18 10.30
N THR A 195 12.07 8.74 9.04
CA THR A 195 12.00 9.62 7.89
C THR A 195 10.72 10.45 7.89
N VAL A 196 9.56 9.88 8.27
CA VAL A 196 8.32 10.65 8.42
C VAL A 196 8.50 11.76 9.46
N LYS A 197 9.07 11.46 10.62
CA LYS A 197 9.35 12.44 11.67
C LYS A 197 10.31 13.56 11.26
N GLU A 198 11.26 13.28 10.38
CA GLU A 198 12.19 14.29 9.87
C GLU A 198 11.50 15.34 8.98
N HIS A 199 10.42 14.96 8.33
CA HIS A 199 9.72 15.80 7.33
C HIS A 199 8.41 16.38 7.86
N LEU A 200 7.82 15.79 8.89
CA LEU A 200 6.57 16.22 9.51
C LEU A 200 6.80 16.54 10.99
N ALA A 201 6.15 17.58 11.49
CA ALA A 201 6.00 17.76 12.93
C ALA A 201 4.88 16.83 13.42
N PRO A 202 5.06 16.12 14.55
CA PRO A 202 3.95 15.41 15.17
C PRO A 202 2.87 16.42 15.58
N ALA A 203 1.60 16.02 15.44
CA ALA A 203 0.43 16.80 15.83
C ALA A 203 0.36 17.02 17.35
#